data_AF-A0A2E9JGA2-F1
#
_entry.id   AF-A0A2E9JGA2-F1
#
_cell.length_a   1.000
_cell.length_b   1.000
_cell.length_c   1.000
_cell.angle_alpha   90.00
_cell.angle_beta   90.00
_cell.angle_gamma   90.00
#
_symmetry.space_group_name_H-M   'P 1'
#
loop_
_entity.id
_entity.type
_entity.pdbx_description
1 polymer ?
#
loop_
_entity_poly.entity_id
_entity_poly.type
_entity_poly.pdbx_seq_one_letter_code
_entity_poly.pdbx_strand_id
1 'polypeptide(L)'
;MARFNMLKRIFQYSLLIHMLAIGTVALAQDKIPWTDLSYEERQILQQVENQWDNLSVERQQRLRRGASRWERMQPQERAQAQAQAQDQQQRFQNLSPQQ
;
A
#
# COMPACT_ATOMS: atom_id res chain seq x y z
N MET A 1 -41.63 -2.50 9.13
CA MET A 1 -40.58 -1.62 8.57
C MET A 1 -39.43 -2.46 7.98
N ALA A 2 -39.70 -3.33 7.00
CA ALA A 2 -38.72 -4.30 6.49
C ALA A 2 -38.21 -4.00 5.07
N ARG A 3 -38.58 -2.86 4.48
CA ARG A 3 -38.33 -2.55 3.06
C ARG A 3 -37.17 -1.59 2.79
N PHE A 4 -36.54 -1.02 3.82
CA PHE A 4 -35.58 0.08 3.64
C PHE A 4 -34.09 -0.34 3.65
N ASN A 5 -33.73 -1.47 4.28
CA ASN A 5 -32.33 -1.88 4.44
C ASN A 5 -31.84 -2.88 3.39
N MET A 6 -32.73 -3.45 2.56
CA MET A 6 -32.33 -4.34 1.47
C MET A 6 -31.68 -3.57 0.31
N LEU A 7 -32.11 -2.33 0.01
CA LEU A 7 -31.52 -1.50 -1.05
C LEU A 7 -30.10 -1.00 -0.72
N LYS A 8 -29.78 -0.76 0.56
CA LYS A 8 -28.42 -0.33 0.97
C LYS A 8 -27.39 -1.46 0.92
N ARG A 9 -27.81 -2.71 1.13
CA ARG A 9 -26.93 -3.89 0.99
C ARG A 9 -26.54 -4.11 -0.47
N ILE A 10 -27.46 -3.89 -1.41
CA ILE A 10 -27.15 -3.95 -2.86
C ILE A 10 -26.08 -2.90 -3.23
N PHE A 11 -26.12 -1.71 -2.63
CA PHE A 11 -25.10 -0.67 -2.83
C PHE A 11 -23.74 -1.02 -2.16
N GLN A 12 -23.76 -1.65 -0.98
CA GLN A 12 -22.53 -2.13 -0.31
C GLN A 12 -21.86 -3.29 -1.06
N TYR A 13 -22.63 -4.16 -1.71
CA TYR A 13 -22.08 -5.19 -2.59
C TYR A 13 -21.64 -4.64 -3.96
N SER A 14 -22.11 -3.45 -4.38
CA SER A 14 -21.63 -2.77 -5.59
C SER A 14 -20.20 -2.22 -5.46
N LEU A 15 -19.78 -1.84 -4.23
CA LEU A 15 -18.40 -1.42 -3.93
C LEU A 15 -17.43 -2.63 -3.80
N LEU A 16 -17.95 -3.83 -3.48
CA LEU A 16 -17.17 -5.07 -3.35
C LEU A 16 -17.03 -5.84 -4.68
N ILE A 17 -17.79 -5.50 -5.73
CA ILE A 17 -17.78 -6.19 -7.04
C ILE A 17 -16.92 -5.46 -8.11
N HIS A 18 -16.38 -4.26 -7.83
CA HIS A 18 -15.54 -3.52 -8.78
C HIS A 18 -14.06 -3.93 -8.84
N MET A 19 -13.57 -4.82 -7.98
CA MET A 19 -12.23 -5.43 -8.14
C MET A 19 -12.33 -6.80 -8.82
N LEU A 20 -13.29 -6.94 -9.74
CA LEU A 20 -13.36 -8.02 -10.71
C LEU A 20 -12.23 -7.82 -11.74
N ALA A 21 -11.28 -8.74 -11.70
CA ALA A 21 -10.50 -9.20 -12.86
C ALA A 21 -9.78 -8.12 -13.69
N ILE A 22 -8.66 -7.62 -13.17
CA ILE A 22 -7.56 -7.22 -14.05
C ILE A 22 -6.71 -8.49 -14.25
N GLY A 23 -6.91 -9.16 -15.38
CA GLY A 23 -6.00 -10.20 -15.83
C GLY A 23 -4.60 -9.60 -15.96
N THR A 24 -3.64 -10.09 -15.17
CA THR A 24 -2.26 -9.59 -15.25
C THR A 24 -1.60 -10.20 -16.46
N VAL A 25 -1.46 -9.41 -17.53
CA VAL A 25 -0.44 -9.68 -18.55
C VAL A 25 0.90 -9.61 -17.83
N ALA A 26 1.57 -10.75 -17.68
CA ALA A 26 2.95 -10.82 -17.20
C ALA A 26 3.87 -10.30 -18.31
N LEU A 27 3.97 -8.97 -18.42
CA LEU A 27 5.07 -8.37 -19.18
C LEU A 27 6.35 -8.75 -18.44
N ALA A 28 7.30 -9.40 -19.13
CA ALA A 28 8.66 -9.52 -18.64
C ALA A 28 9.20 -8.09 -18.52
N GLN A 29 9.23 -7.56 -17.31
CA GLN A 29 9.77 -6.24 -17.04
C GLN A 29 11.27 -6.39 -16.79
N ASP A 30 12.05 -5.46 -17.30
CA ASP A 30 13.49 -5.42 -17.02
C ASP A 30 13.75 -4.87 -15.62
N LYS A 31 14.97 -5.10 -15.11
CA LYS A 31 15.43 -4.44 -13.89
C LYS A 31 15.42 -2.94 -14.11
N ILE A 32 14.95 -2.19 -13.11
CA ILE A 32 14.97 -0.74 -13.10
C ILE A 32 16.30 -0.30 -12.47
N PRO A 33 17.18 0.40 -13.21
CA PRO A 33 18.36 1.02 -12.62
C PRO A 33 17.98 1.99 -11.51
N TRP A 34 18.77 2.05 -10.43
CA TRP A 34 18.54 3.01 -9.35
C TRP A 34 18.48 4.48 -9.83
N THR A 35 19.25 4.79 -10.88
CA THR A 35 19.29 6.11 -11.53
C THR A 35 17.98 6.50 -12.21
N ASP A 36 17.17 5.52 -12.61
CA ASP A 36 15.92 5.74 -13.36
C ASP A 36 14.72 6.00 -12.44
N LEU A 37 14.88 5.84 -11.13
CA LEU A 37 13.91 6.26 -10.13
C LEU A 37 13.83 7.79 -10.08
N SER A 38 12.65 8.34 -9.75
CA SER A 38 12.56 9.78 -9.46
C SER A 38 13.36 10.15 -8.22
N TYR A 39 13.60 11.44 -8.00
CA TYR A 39 14.27 11.90 -6.79
C TYR A 39 13.47 11.50 -5.54
N GLU A 40 12.16 11.65 -5.58
CA GLU A 40 11.22 11.30 -4.52
C GLU A 40 11.18 9.79 -4.26
N GLU A 41 11.15 8.98 -5.32
CA GLU A 41 11.23 7.53 -5.23
C GLU A 41 12.54 7.09 -4.57
N ARG A 42 13.69 7.70 -4.94
CA ARG A 42 14.98 7.43 -4.30
C ARG A 42 15.02 7.84 -2.84
N GLN A 43 14.42 8.98 -2.47
CA GLN A 43 14.34 9.41 -1.07
C GLN A 43 13.53 8.42 -0.22
N ILE A 44 12.39 7.95 -0.74
CA ILE A 44 11.55 6.97 -0.04
C ILE A 44 12.27 5.61 0.05
N LEU A 45 12.98 5.21 -0.99
CA LEU A 45 13.62 3.90 -1.09
C LEU A 45 15.09 3.91 -0.64
N GLN A 46 15.59 5.00 -0.06
CA GLN A 46 17.01 5.18 0.28
C GLN A 46 17.59 4.02 1.08
N GLN A 47 16.79 3.45 1.99
CA GLN A 47 17.20 2.31 2.83
C GLN A 47 17.55 1.04 2.04
N VAL A 48 17.08 0.92 0.79
CA VAL A 48 17.30 -0.25 -0.07
C VAL A 48 18.23 0.03 -1.26
N GLU A 49 18.81 1.23 -1.35
CA GLU A 49 19.71 1.65 -2.44
C GLU A 49 20.85 0.65 -2.68
N ASN A 50 21.62 0.34 -1.63
CA ASN A 50 22.81 -0.52 -1.71
C ASN A 50 22.52 -1.95 -2.21
N GLN A 51 21.29 -2.42 -2.06
CA GLN A 51 20.87 -3.75 -2.47
C GLN A 51 19.95 -3.73 -3.70
N TRP A 52 19.63 -2.54 -4.24
CA TRP A 52 18.59 -2.35 -5.24
C TRP A 52 18.83 -3.21 -6.48
N ASP A 53 20.05 -3.22 -7.01
CA ASP A 53 20.42 -3.96 -8.22
C ASP A 53 20.39 -5.49 -8.00
N ASN A 54 20.51 -5.94 -6.75
CA ASN A 54 20.41 -7.34 -6.37
C ASN A 54 18.96 -7.82 -6.19
N LEU A 55 18.00 -6.90 -6.14
CA LEU A 55 16.59 -7.26 -6.04
C LEU A 55 16.10 -7.89 -7.34
N SER A 56 15.15 -8.81 -7.23
CA SER A 56 14.42 -9.29 -8.41
C SER A 56 13.62 -8.14 -9.03
N VAL A 57 13.38 -8.22 -10.33
CA VAL A 57 12.52 -7.27 -11.07
C VAL A 57 11.20 -7.06 -10.34
N GLU A 58 10.55 -8.16 -9.94
CA GLU A 58 9.26 -8.08 -9.25
C GLU A 58 9.35 -7.27 -7.95
N ARG A 59 10.45 -7.45 -7.19
CA ARG A 59 10.65 -6.74 -5.93
C ARG A 59 10.94 -5.26 -6.16
N GLN A 60 11.77 -4.91 -7.15
CA GLN A 60 12.01 -3.51 -7.55
C GLN A 60 10.68 -2.83 -7.94
N GLN A 61 9.87 -3.50 -8.75
CA GLN A 61 8.57 -3.01 -9.21
C GLN A 61 7.57 -2.84 -8.05
N ARG A 62 7.51 -3.79 -7.12
CA ARG A 62 6.66 -3.68 -5.92
C ARG A 62 7.05 -2.51 -5.04
N LEU A 63 8.35 -2.31 -4.83
CA LEU A 63 8.90 -1.21 -4.03
C LEU A 63 8.63 0.14 -4.69
N ARG A 64 8.91 0.27 -5.99
CA ARG A 64 8.61 1.48 -6.77
C ARG A 64 7.12 1.83 -6.72
N ARG A 65 6.22 0.88 -6.98
CA ARG A 65 4.77 1.10 -6.82
C ARG A 65 4.38 1.53 -5.40
N GLY A 66 5.08 1.02 -4.39
CA GLY A 66 4.92 1.45 -3.00
C GLY A 66 5.29 2.91 -2.81
N ALA A 67 6.47 3.29 -3.29
CA ALA A 67 6.98 4.66 -3.25
C ALA A 67 6.05 5.63 -4.00
N SER A 68 5.61 5.31 -5.21
CA SER A 68 4.69 6.19 -5.95
C SER A 68 3.29 6.28 -5.30
N ARG A 69 2.87 5.30 -4.49
CA ARG A 69 1.63 5.42 -3.68
C ARG A 69 1.86 6.36 -2.49
N TRP A 70 3.00 6.22 -1.81
CA TRP A 70 3.39 7.07 -0.69
C TRP A 70 3.54 8.53 -1.10
N GLU A 71 4.11 8.79 -2.26
CA GLU A 71 4.25 10.12 -2.84
C GLU A 71 2.88 10.79 -3.08
N ARG A 72 1.90 10.01 -3.57
CA ARG A 72 0.54 10.51 -3.84
C ARG A 72 -0.30 10.72 -2.57
N MET A 73 0.10 10.16 -1.42
CA MET A 73 -0.58 10.42 -0.14
C MET A 73 -0.24 11.82 0.34
N GLN A 74 -1.27 12.61 0.61
CA GLN A 74 -1.08 13.95 1.16
C GLN A 74 -0.34 13.86 2.50
N PRO A 75 0.55 14.81 2.84
CA PRO A 75 1.29 14.80 4.11
C PRO A 75 0.38 14.62 5.33
N GLN A 76 -0.83 15.18 5.27
CA GLN A 76 -1.85 15.06 6.31
C GLN A 76 -2.41 13.64 6.45
N GLU A 77 -2.62 12.92 5.34
CA GLU A 77 -3.05 11.51 5.35
C GLU A 77 -1.95 10.61 5.92
N ARG A 78 -0.68 10.91 5.63
CA ARG A 78 0.47 10.18 6.20
C ARG A 78 0.57 10.38 7.71
N ALA A 79 0.41 11.60 8.21
CA ALA A 79 0.40 11.88 9.64
C ALA A 79 -0.75 11.15 10.35
N GLN A 80 -1.94 11.14 9.75
CA GLN A 80 -3.09 10.44 10.30
C GLN A 80 -2.89 8.92 10.34
N ALA A 81 -2.35 8.32 9.27
CA ALA A 81 -2.05 6.89 9.23
C ALA A 81 -0.99 6.49 10.27
N GLN A 82 0.05 7.32 10.48
CA GLN A 82 1.05 7.10 11.51
C GLN A 82 0.45 7.19 12.92
N ALA A 83 -0.38 8.20 13.19
CA ALA A 83 -1.05 8.35 14.48
C ALA A 83 -1.97 7.15 14.78
N GLN A 84 -2.70 6.65 13.79
CA GLN A 84 -3.54 5.47 13.92
C GLN A 84 -2.73 4.19 14.17
N ALA A 85 -1.58 4.02 13.50
CA ALA A 85 -0.70 2.87 13.73
C ALA A 85 -0.14 2.88 15.16
N GLN A 86 0.25 4.05 15.67
CA GLN A 86 0.75 4.22 17.03
C GLN A 86 -0.33 3.92 18.09
N ASP A 87 -1.55 4.46 17.93
CA ASP A 87 -2.67 4.19 18.85
C ASP A 87 -2.99 2.69 18.93
N GLN A 88 -3.06 2.03 17.77
CA GLN A 88 -3.29 0.59 17.73
C GLN A 88 -2.17 -0.17 18.45
N GLN A 89 -0.90 0.17 18.21
CA GLN A 89 0.23 -0.48 18.86
C GLN A 89 0.19 -0.30 20.40
N GLN A 90 -0.18 0.87 20.89
CA GLN A 90 -0.37 1.13 22.33
C GLN A 90 -1.50 0.28 22.90
N ARG A 91 -2.63 0.19 22.20
CA ARG A 91 -3.75 -0.69 22.57
C ARG A 91 -3.32 -2.15 22.66
N PHE A 92 -2.57 -2.65 21.68
CA PHE A 92 -2.07 -4.02 21.71
C PHE A 92 -1.09 -4.26 22.86
N GLN A 93 -0.22 -3.30 23.21
CA GLN A 93 0.66 -3.41 24.38
C GLN A 93 -0.14 -3.48 25.70
N ASN A 94 -1.15 -2.62 25.84
CA ASN A 94 -2.01 -2.60 27.04
C ASN A 94 -2.90 -3.84 27.15
N LEU A 95 -3.21 -4.49 26.02
CA LEU A 95 -4.02 -5.69 25.95
C LEU A 95 -3.20 -6.98 25.95
N SER A 96 -1.87 -6.94 25.90
CA SER A 96 -1.01 -8.12 25.97
C SER A 96 -0.91 -8.60 27.42
N PRO A 97 -1.68 -9.61 27.87
CA PRO A 97 -1.49 -10.16 29.19
C PRO A 97 -0.19 -10.99 29.10
N GLN A 98 0.76 -10.73 29.99
CA GLN A 98 1.92 -11.62 30.15
C GLN A 98 1.38 -13.03 30.45
N GLN A 99 1.60 -13.95 29.52
CA GLN A 99 1.55 -15.39 29.77
C GLN A 99 2.97 -15.93 29.69
#